data_AF-A0A535IEC7-F1
#
_entry.id   AF-A0A535IEC7-F1
#
_cell.length_a   1.000
_cell.length_b   1.000
_cell.length_c   1.000
_cell.angle_alpha   90.00
_cell.angle_beta   90.00
_cell.angle_gamma   90.00
#
_symmetry.space_group_name_H-M   'P 1'
#
loop_
_entity.id
_entity.type
_entity.pdbx_description
1 polymer ?
#
loop_
_entity_poly.entity_id
_entity_poly.type
_entity_poly.pdbx_seq_one_letter_code
_entity_poly.pdbx_strand_id
1 'polypeptide(L)'
;MKQFGDEVILRDNARATVLRSVAQAPEPLYLVSVRDGSERIVADSDLWAVGEYREWIQRQFNWNGVERRQRERRQVGSLRSGADSERRRTDRRRERLPVLQ
;
A
#
# COMPACT_ATOMS: atom_id res chain seq x y z
N MET A 1 23.34 11.22 1.91
CA MET A 1 24.59 10.44 1.84
C MET A 1 24.63 9.53 3.06
N LYS A 2 24.53 8.20 2.87
CA LYS A 2 24.57 7.21 3.96
C LYS A 2 26.02 6.99 4.43
N GLN A 3 26.19 6.70 5.71
CA GLN A 3 27.49 6.52 6.35
C GLN A 3 27.80 5.03 6.61
N PHE A 4 29.07 4.73 6.83
CA PHE A 4 29.52 3.41 7.27
C PHE A 4 28.83 3.03 8.60
N GLY A 5 28.34 1.78 8.68
CA GLY A 5 27.65 1.27 9.86
C GLY A 5 26.16 1.60 9.91
N ASP A 6 25.62 2.37 8.96
CA ASP A 6 24.18 2.64 8.89
C ASP A 6 23.39 1.36 8.62
N GLU A 7 22.32 1.14 9.39
CA GLU A 7 21.30 0.14 9.07
C GLU A 7 20.39 0.66 7.96
N VAL A 8 20.25 -0.16 6.91
CA VAL A 8 19.47 0.14 5.72
C VAL A 8 18.53 -1.01 5.38
N ILE A 9 17.47 -0.68 4.66
CA ILE A 9 16.53 -1.63 4.05
C ILE A 9 16.81 -1.63 2.55
N LEU A 10 16.97 -2.82 1.99
CA LEU A 10 17.10 -3.04 0.56
C LEU A 10 15.71 -3.10 -0.10
N ARG A 11 15.68 -3.03 -1.44
CA ARG A 11 14.43 -3.04 -2.22
C ARG A 11 13.61 -4.33 -2.11
N ASP A 12 14.26 -5.44 -1.81
CA ASP A 12 13.63 -6.73 -1.51
C ASP A 12 13.12 -6.82 -0.05
N ASN A 13 13.19 -5.72 0.70
CA ASN A 13 12.88 -5.60 2.13
C ASN A 13 13.88 -6.31 3.06
N ALA A 14 15.03 -6.74 2.55
CA ALA A 14 16.09 -7.28 3.39
C ALA A 14 16.75 -6.17 4.23
N ARG A 15 17.10 -6.49 5.48
CA ARG A 15 17.89 -5.61 6.33
C ARG A 15 19.36 -5.82 6.05
N ALA A 16 20.09 -4.72 5.92
CA ALA A 16 21.53 -4.74 5.69
C ALA A 16 22.25 -3.62 6.46
N THR A 17 23.56 -3.74 6.59
CA THR A 17 24.44 -2.71 7.17
C THR A 17 25.43 -2.24 6.11
N VAL A 18 25.61 -0.92 5.97
CA VAL A 18 26.56 -0.34 5.03
C VAL A 18 27.99 -0.61 5.48
N LEU A 19 28.77 -1.33 4.66
CA LEU A 19 30.18 -1.65 4.95
C LEU A 19 31.16 -0.66 4.35
N ARG A 20 30.88 -0.09 3.18
CA ARG A 20 31.67 0.98 2.56
C ARG A 20 30.98 1.54 1.31
N SER A 21 31.37 2.74 0.91
CA SER A 21 31.10 3.25 -0.43
C SER A 21 32.02 2.58 -1.45
N VAL A 22 31.48 2.36 -2.66
CA VAL A 22 32.22 1.90 -3.82
C VAL A 22 32.22 3.06 -4.81
N ALA A 23 33.40 3.60 -5.08
CA ALA A 23 33.55 4.72 -6.00
C ALA A 23 33.38 4.24 -7.45
N GLN A 24 32.16 4.31 -7.96
CA GLN A 24 31.83 4.13 -9.37
C GLN A 24 30.80 5.17 -9.81
N ALA A 25 30.96 5.67 -11.04
CA ALA A 25 30.01 6.54 -11.73
C ALA A 25 29.18 5.67 -12.70
N PRO A 26 27.91 6.02 -13.00
CA PRO A 26 27.26 7.32 -12.79
C PRO A 26 26.52 7.51 -11.45
N GLU A 27 26.29 6.45 -10.67
CA GLU A 27 25.55 6.52 -9.42
C GLU A 27 26.34 5.95 -8.23
N PRO A 28 26.21 6.52 -7.02
CA PRO A 28 26.92 6.03 -5.84
C PRO A 28 26.49 4.60 -5.47
N LEU A 29 27.48 3.71 -5.37
CA LEU A 29 27.29 2.32 -4.99
C LEU A 29 27.80 2.09 -3.55
N TYR A 30 27.20 1.13 -2.86
CA TYR A 30 27.58 0.73 -1.51
C TYR A 30 27.71 -0.77 -1.42
N LEU A 31 28.76 -1.24 -0.75
CA LEU A 31 28.85 -2.62 -0.30
C LEU A 31 28.10 -2.73 1.02
N VAL A 32 27.16 -3.67 1.11
CA VAL A 32 26.33 -3.89 2.29
C VAL A 32 26.42 -5.35 2.74
N SER A 33 26.33 -5.58 4.05
CA SER A 33 26.17 -6.91 4.63
C SER A 33 24.72 -7.14 4.98
N VAL A 34 24.09 -8.14 4.37
CA VAL A 34 22.72 -8.55 4.64
C VAL A 34 22.69 -9.44 5.88
N ARG A 35 21.59 -9.42 6.64
CA ARG A 35 21.46 -10.19 7.89
C ARG A 35 21.63 -11.71 7.72
N ASP A 36 21.44 -12.24 6.51
CA ASP A 36 21.70 -13.64 6.17
C ASP A 36 23.21 -13.97 6.06
N GLY A 37 24.08 -12.98 6.25
CA GLY A 37 25.54 -13.09 6.15
C GLY A 37 26.08 -12.85 4.75
N SER A 38 25.23 -12.66 3.74
CA SER A 38 25.68 -12.35 2.38
C SER A 38 26.10 -10.89 2.22
N GLU A 39 27.07 -10.63 1.35
CA GLU A 39 27.47 -9.28 0.96
C GLU A 39 26.98 -8.95 -0.44
N ARG A 40 26.52 -7.71 -0.65
CA ARG A 40 25.99 -7.24 -1.93
C ARG A 40 26.46 -5.83 -2.23
N ILE A 41 26.68 -5.52 -3.50
CA ILE A 41 26.87 -4.14 -3.98
C ILE A 41 25.52 -3.64 -4.47
N VAL A 42 25.08 -2.51 -3.93
CA VAL A 42 23.74 -1.95 -4.17
C VAL A 42 23.86 -0.45 -4.44
N ALA A 43 23.02 0.07 -5.33
CA ALA A 43 22.94 1.50 -5.61
C ALA A 43 22.25 2.26 -4.47
N ASP A 44 22.64 3.51 -4.23
CA ASP A 44 21.99 4.39 -3.22
C ASP A 44 20.47 4.49 -3.41
N SER A 45 20.02 4.46 -4.66
CA SER A 45 18.59 4.51 -5.03
C SER A 45 17.78 3.30 -4.56
N ASP A 46 18.43 2.18 -4.28
CA ASP A 46 17.82 0.95 -3.77
C ASP A 46 18.06 0.75 -2.25
N LEU A 47 18.58 1.78 -1.56
CA LEU A 47 18.82 1.79 -0.11
C LEU A 47 17.93 2.80 0.60
N TRP A 48 17.14 2.35 1.58
CA TRP A 48 16.38 3.21 2.47
C TRP A 48 16.96 3.15 3.87
N ALA A 49 17.17 4.30 4.54
CA ALA A 49 17.50 4.24 5.97
C ALA A 49 16.31 3.66 6.75
N VAL A 50 16.58 2.85 7.78
CA VAL A 50 15.51 2.20 8.58
C VAL A 50 14.50 3.22 9.14
N GLY A 51 14.95 4.42 9.53
CA GLY A 51 14.08 5.52 9.96
C GLY A 51 13.14 6.02 8.86
N GLU A 52 13.67 6.26 7.65
CA GLU A 52 12.92 6.72 6.48
C GLU A 52 11.95 5.63 5.96
N TYR A 53 12.36 4.37 6.01
CA TYR A 53 11.53 3.24 5.56
C TYR A 53 10.27 3.08 6.42
N ARG A 54 10.37 3.27 7.74
CA ARG A 54 9.20 3.22 8.63
C ARG A 54 8.19 4.32 8.29
N GLU A 55 8.67 5.53 8.01
CA GLU A 55 7.81 6.63 7.58
C GLU A 55 7.20 6.38 6.20
N TRP A 56 7.97 5.83 5.26
CA TRP A 56 7.49 5.48 3.92
C TRP A 56 6.42 4.39 3.95
N ILE A 57 6.63 3.31 4.71
CA ILE A 57 5.62 2.28 4.96
C ILE A 57 4.37 2.90 5.58
N GLN A 58 4.51 3.70 6.64
CA GLN A 58 3.34 4.33 7.27
C GLN A 58 2.55 5.19 6.28
N ARG A 59 3.23 5.92 5.39
CA ARG A 59 2.56 6.68 4.32
C ARG A 59 1.84 5.78 3.32
N GLN A 60 2.42 4.66 2.89
CA GLN A 60 1.77 3.68 1.99
C GLN A 60 0.55 3.02 2.62
N PHE A 61 0.64 2.61 3.89
CA PHE A 61 -0.48 2.03 4.63
C PHE A 61 -1.58 3.06 4.88
N ASN A 62 -1.24 4.33 5.13
CA ASN A 62 -2.22 5.40 5.21
C ASN A 62 -2.95 5.62 3.88
N TRP A 63 -2.24 5.51 2.75
CA TRP A 63 -2.84 5.59 1.41
C TRP A 63 -3.81 4.43 1.14
N ASN A 64 -3.38 3.19 1.41
CA ASN A 64 -4.22 1.99 1.28
C ASN A 64 -5.44 2.01 2.24
N GLY A 65 -5.26 2.56 3.44
CA GLY A 65 -6.36 2.73 4.41
C GLY A 65 -7.40 3.77 3.97
N VAL A 66 -6.97 4.85 3.32
CA VAL A 66 -7.87 5.85 2.73
C VAL A 66 -8.60 5.27 1.52
N GLU A 67 -7.93 4.57 0.62
CA GLU A 67 -8.56 3.92 -0.53
C GLU A 67 -9.59 2.86 -0.10
N ARG A 68 -9.28 2.07 0.93
CA ARG A 68 -10.20 1.06 1.47
C ARG A 68 -11.45 1.71 2.07
N ARG A 69 -11.31 2.78 2.87
CA ARG A 69 -12.46 3.54 3.38
C ARG A 69 -13.28 4.20 2.26
N GLN A 70 -12.64 4.63 1.18
CA GLN A 70 -13.37 5.14 0.01
C GLN A 70 -14.16 4.05 -0.72
N ARG A 71 -13.59 2.84 -0.87
CA ARG A 71 -14.31 1.69 -1.46
C ARG A 71 -15.47 1.24 -0.57
N GLU A 72 -15.27 1.16 0.75
CA GLU A 72 -16.33 0.84 1.70
C GLU A 72 -17.46 1.89 1.65
N ARG A 73 -17.14 3.19 1.58
CA ARG A 73 -18.14 4.25 1.42
C ARG A 73 -18.93 4.15 0.12
N ARG A 74 -18.30 3.80 -1.01
CA ARG A 74 -19.01 3.58 -2.29
C ARG A 74 -19.92 2.36 -2.25
N GLN A 75 -19.49 1.29 -1.57
CA GLN A 75 -20.27 0.06 -1.45
C GLN A 75 -21.49 0.24 -0.54
N VAL A 76 -21.35 0.98 0.56
CA VAL A 76 -22.48 1.35 1.44
C VAL A 76 -23.45 2.33 0.76
N GLY A 77 -22.95 3.26 -0.07
CA GLY A 77 -23.80 4.15 -0.88
C GLY A 77 -24.63 3.41 -1.95
N SER A 78 -24.09 2.34 -2.53
CA SER A 78 -24.77 1.50 -3.52
C SER A 78 -25.93 0.68 -2.92
N LEU A 79 -25.76 0.17 -1.70
CA LEU A 79 -26.77 -0.63 -1.00
C LEU A 79 -28.04 0.17 -0.63
N ARG A 80 -27.91 1.48 -0.35
CA ARG A 80 -29.09 2.33 -0.07
C ARG A 80 -29.94 2.61 -1.32
N SER A 81 -29.33 2.72 -2.50
CA SER A 81 -30.07 3.00 -3.75
C SER A 81 -30.82 1.77 -4.30
N GLY A 82 -30.38 0.56 -3.98
CA GLY A 82 -31.07 -0.68 -4.33
C GLY A 82 -32.35 -0.91 -3.52
N ALA A 83 -32.32 -0.66 -2.21
CA ALA A 83 -33.44 -0.88 -1.31
C ALA A 83 -34.63 0.09 -1.55
N ASP A 84 -34.36 1.31 -2.00
CA ASP A 84 -35.40 2.30 -2.35
C ASP A 84 -36.09 1.97 -3.70
N SER A 85 -35.32 1.40 -4.63
CA SER A 85 -35.83 0.98 -5.95
C SER A 85 -36.75 -0.25 -5.87
N GLU A 86 -36.53 -1.13 -4.90
CA GLU A 86 -37.34 -2.32 -4.69
C GLU A 86 -38.69 -2.01 -4.01
N ARG A 87 -38.73 -1.03 -3.09
CA ARG A 87 -39.99 -0.56 -2.46
C ARG A 87 -40.99 0.03 -3.46
N ARG A 88 -40.53 0.77 -4.48
CA ARG A 88 -41.43 1.34 -5.50
C ARG A 88 -42.03 0.31 -6.45
N ARG A 89 -41.44 -0.89 -6.55
CA ARG A 89 -41.91 -1.95 -7.46
C ARG A 89 -43.01 -2.80 -6.84
N THR A 90 -43.03 -2.94 -5.52
CA THR A 90 -44.06 -3.65 -4.77
C THR A 90 -45.37 -2.88 -4.65
N ASP A 91 -45.32 -1.54 -4.56
CA ASP A 91 -46.53 -0.71 -4.54
C ASP A 91 -47.35 -0.83 -5.83
N ARG A 92 -46.71 -0.83 -7.00
CA ARG A 92 -47.41 -0.95 -8.30
C ARG A 92 -48.09 -2.31 -8.55
N ARG A 93 -47.79 -3.34 -7.77
CA ARG A 93 -48.33 -4.68 -7.97
C ARG A 93 -49.64 -4.94 -7.21
N ARG A 94 -49.98 -4.09 -6.23
CA ARG A 94 -51.24 -4.20 -5.46
C ARG A 94 -52.45 -3.55 -6.14
N GLU A 95 -52.25 -2.69 -7.13
CA GLU A 95 -53.35 -2.01 -7.85
C GLU A 95 -53.98 -2.84 -8.99
N ARG A 96 -53.56 -4.10 -9.22
CA ARG A 96 -54.02 -4.92 -10.35
C ARG A 96 -54.48 -6.33 -9.95
N LEU A 97 -55.15 -6.47 -8.81
CA LEU A 97 -55.89 -7.70 -8.51
C LEU A 97 -57.37 -7.47 -8.85
N PRO A 98 -57.96 -8.21 -9.81
CA PRO A 98 -59.38 -8.14 -10.06
C PRO A 98 -60.12 -8.71 -8.84
N VAL A 99 -61.04 -7.92 -8.28
CA VAL A 99 -61.99 -8.38 -7.27
C VAL A 99 -62.93 -9.37 -7.94
N LEU A 100 -62.79 -10.66 -7.63
CA LEU A 100 -63.79 -11.67 -7.98
C LEU A 100 -64.98 -11.49 -7.01
N GLN A 101 -66.14 -11.14 -7.58
CA GLN A 101 -67.45 -11.12 -6.93
C GLN A 101 -67.99 -12.54 -6.76
#